data_AF-I1Y7H8-F1
#
_entry.id   AF-I1Y7H8-F1
#
_cell.length_a   1.000
_cell.length_b   1.000
_cell.length_c   1.000
_cell.angle_alpha   90.00
_cell.angle_beta   90.00
_cell.angle_gamma   90.00
#
_symmetry.space_group_name_H-M   'P 1'
#
loop_
_entity.id
_entity.type
_entity.pdbx_description
1 polymer ?
#
loop_
_entity_poly.entity_id
_entity_poly.type
_entity_poly.pdbx_seq_one_letter_code
_entity_poly.pdbx_strand_id
1 'polypeptide(L)'
;DFTKDLELNLQQIFGKLFRKYIKKNISTEQDTLYSSLDELRESWWNTNKKYIWTAMKHGAEMNGTTCCGDGSSGENQTNSCDDIPTIDLIPQYLRFLQEWVEHFCKQRQENVNAVIENCKSCKESGGTCNGDCKTKCKVACDAYKKFIEERRTAAEGTAESSWVKR
;
A
#
# COMPACT_ATOMS: atom_id res chain seq x y z
N ASP A 1 6.04 -3.58 19.41
CA ASP A 1 7.37 -4.14 19.76
C ASP A 1 8.11 -4.77 18.59
N PHE A 2 7.51 -5.69 17.82
CA PHE A 2 8.17 -6.32 16.66
C PHE A 2 8.88 -5.39 15.65
N THR A 3 8.28 -4.26 15.29
CA THR A 3 8.91 -3.30 14.35
C THR A 3 10.17 -2.65 14.94
N LYS A 4 10.18 -2.40 16.26
CA LYS A 4 11.35 -1.85 16.95
C LYS A 4 12.47 -2.87 17.04
N ASP A 5 12.12 -4.12 17.34
CA ASP A 5 13.09 -5.22 17.43
C ASP A 5 13.71 -5.53 16.06
N LEU A 6 12.90 -5.52 14.99
CA LEU A 6 13.40 -5.68 13.63
C LEU A 6 14.39 -4.56 13.26
N GLU A 7 14.04 -3.30 13.50
CA GLU A 7 14.94 -2.17 13.21
C GLU A 7 16.24 -2.27 14.01
N LEU A 8 16.16 -2.62 15.30
CA LEU A 8 17.35 -2.81 16.14
C LEU A 8 18.26 -3.92 15.61
N ASN A 9 17.68 -5.06 15.21
CA ASN A 9 18.44 -6.18 14.64
C ASN A 9 19.09 -5.78 13.32
N LEU A 10 18.37 -5.07 12.44
CA LEU A 10 18.93 -4.55 11.18
C LEU A 10 20.06 -3.54 11.46
N GLN A 11 19.93 -2.67 12.45
CA GLN A 11 21.00 -1.72 12.83
C GLN A 11 22.25 -2.46 13.28
N GLN A 12 22.10 -3.52 14.08
CA GLN A 12 23.23 -4.33 14.53
C GLN A 12 23.92 -5.06 13.37
N ILE A 13 23.15 -5.64 12.44
CA ILE A 13 23.69 -6.36 11.27
C ILE A 13 24.44 -5.40 10.34
N PHE A 14 23.77 -4.33 9.88
CA PHE A 14 24.40 -3.34 9.00
C PHE A 14 25.56 -2.63 9.69
N GLY A 15 25.47 -2.36 11.00
CA GLY A 15 26.57 -1.79 11.78
C GLY A 15 27.80 -2.70 11.86
N LYS A 16 27.62 -4.02 11.97
CA LYS A 16 28.73 -5.00 11.91
C LYS A 16 29.36 -5.03 10.53
N LEU A 17 28.55 -5.02 9.47
CA LEU A 17 29.04 -4.98 8.08
C LEU A 17 29.80 -3.69 7.80
N PHE A 18 29.22 -2.54 8.14
CA PHE A 18 29.83 -1.23 7.99
C PHE A 18 31.21 -1.18 8.67
N ARG A 19 31.32 -1.61 9.94
CA ARG A 19 32.62 -1.66 10.62
C ARG A 19 33.62 -2.60 9.96
N LYS A 20 33.19 -3.78 9.48
CA LYS A 20 34.08 -4.77 8.86
C LYS A 20 34.66 -4.29 7.54
N TYR A 21 33.85 -3.67 6.69
CA TYR A 21 34.25 -3.27 5.34
C TYR A 21 34.81 -1.84 5.29
N ILE A 22 34.29 -0.90 6.08
CA ILE A 22 34.77 0.49 6.11
C ILE A 22 36.04 0.65 6.95
N LYS A 23 36.08 0.14 8.20
CA LYS A 23 37.30 0.31 9.05
C LYS A 23 38.52 -0.42 8.51
N LYS A 24 38.33 -1.51 7.75
CA LYS A 24 39.42 -2.23 7.09
C LYS A 24 40.00 -1.45 5.90
N ASN A 25 39.20 -0.60 5.25
CA ASN A 25 39.65 0.24 4.14
C ASN A 25 40.32 1.54 4.61
N ILE A 26 39.94 2.11 5.77
CA ILE A 26 40.54 3.36 6.28
C ILE A 26 42.03 3.23 6.66
N SER A 27 42.55 2.01 6.88
CA SER A 27 43.99 1.77 7.13
C SER A 27 44.88 1.87 5.89
N THR A 28 44.28 2.02 4.71
CA THR A 28 44.95 2.24 3.42
C THR A 28 44.36 3.52 2.85
N GLU A 29 45.16 4.51 2.46
CA GLU A 29 44.69 5.79 1.91
C GLU A 29 43.80 5.58 0.67
N GLN A 30 42.48 5.39 0.86
CA GLN A 30 41.52 5.27 -0.22
C GLN A 30 40.08 5.42 0.26
N ASP A 31 39.29 6.09 -0.58
CA ASP A 31 37.92 6.52 -0.35
C ASP A 31 37.04 5.49 0.38
N THR A 32 36.39 5.92 1.47
CA THR A 32 35.37 5.10 2.13
C THR A 32 34.24 4.85 1.15
N LEU A 33 33.93 3.58 0.87
CA LEU A 33 32.90 3.18 -0.11
C LEU A 33 31.49 3.73 0.20
N TYR A 34 31.22 4.10 1.46
CA TYR A 34 29.97 4.69 1.94
C TYR A 34 30.25 5.74 3.03
N SER A 35 29.56 6.87 2.99
CA SER A 35 29.70 7.97 3.95
C SER A 35 28.88 7.78 5.23
N SER A 36 27.84 6.94 5.20
CA SER A 36 26.93 6.71 6.33
C SER A 36 26.31 5.29 6.34
N LEU A 37 25.67 4.93 7.45
CA LEU A 37 24.90 3.68 7.56
C LEU A 37 23.66 3.69 6.64
N ASP A 38 23.05 4.86 6.45
CA ASP A 38 21.86 5.02 5.61
C ASP A 38 22.21 4.82 4.13
N GLU A 39 23.31 5.39 3.67
CA GLU A 39 23.82 5.19 2.30
C GLU A 39 24.16 3.72 2.02
N LEU A 40 24.76 3.02 3.00
CA LEU A 40 25.01 1.57 2.91
C LEU A 40 23.70 0.79 2.75
N ARG A 41 22.67 1.12 3.54
CA ARG A 41 21.37 0.44 3.52
C ARG A 41 20.63 0.69 2.21
N GLU A 42 20.64 1.93 1.72
CA GLU A 42 20.03 2.31 0.44
C GLU A 42 20.73 1.61 -0.74
N SER A 43 22.06 1.61 -0.75
CA SER A 43 22.86 0.92 -1.77
C SER A 43 22.63 -0.58 -1.75
N TRP A 44 22.55 -1.18 -0.56
CA TRP A 44 22.21 -2.60 -0.39
C TRP A 44 20.81 -2.90 -0.93
N TRP A 45 19.80 -2.08 -0.63
CA TRP A 45 18.46 -2.25 -1.17
C TRP A 45 18.45 -2.19 -2.69
N ASN A 46 19.02 -1.14 -3.28
CA ASN A 46 19.05 -0.94 -4.73
C ASN A 46 19.79 -2.07 -5.47
N THR A 47 20.82 -2.66 -4.84
CA THR A 47 21.55 -3.81 -5.41
C THR A 47 20.73 -5.11 -5.37
N ASN A 48 19.96 -5.31 -4.29
CA ASN A 48 19.31 -6.60 -4.01
C ASN A 48 17.82 -6.65 -4.38
N LYS A 49 17.16 -5.51 -4.63
CA LYS A 49 15.70 -5.43 -4.85
C LYS A 49 15.18 -6.34 -5.96
N LYS A 50 15.96 -6.58 -7.01
CA LYS A 50 15.62 -7.53 -8.08
C LYS A 50 15.44 -8.97 -7.58
N TYR A 51 16.31 -9.41 -6.66
CA TYR A 51 16.26 -10.76 -6.09
C TYR A 51 15.11 -10.88 -5.10
N ILE A 52 14.90 -9.84 -4.30
CA ILE A 52 13.77 -9.76 -3.36
C ILE A 52 12.45 -9.82 -4.13
N TRP A 53 12.30 -9.02 -5.19
CA TRP A 53 11.12 -9.04 -6.06
C TRP A 53 10.90 -10.41 -6.69
N THR A 54 11.95 -11.02 -7.23
CA THR A 54 11.88 -12.36 -7.82
C THR A 54 11.41 -13.39 -6.79
N ALA A 55 11.93 -13.36 -5.56
CA ALA A 55 11.49 -14.26 -4.50
C ALA A 55 10.03 -14.01 -4.10
N MET A 56 9.60 -12.76 -4.01
CA MET A 56 8.20 -12.40 -3.73
C MET A 56 7.24 -12.91 -4.80
N LYS A 57 7.58 -12.76 -6.08
CA LYS A 57 6.78 -13.30 -7.21
C LYS A 57 6.60 -14.80 -7.11
N HIS A 58 7.69 -15.54 -6.85
CA HIS A 58 7.64 -16.99 -6.69
C HIS A 58 6.80 -17.41 -5.48
N GLY A 59 6.97 -16.75 -4.35
CA GLY A 59 6.19 -17.03 -3.14
C GLY A 59 4.70 -16.73 -3.27
N ALA A 60 4.34 -15.79 -4.13
CA ALA A 60 2.95 -15.43 -4.44
C ALA A 60 2.34 -16.23 -5.60
N GLU A 61 3.05 -17.24 -6.12
CA GLU A 61 2.64 -18.04 -7.28
C GLU A 61 2.27 -17.19 -8.51
N MET A 62 2.86 -16.00 -8.64
CA MET A 62 2.57 -15.07 -9.72
C MET A 62 3.26 -15.54 -11.01
N ASN A 63 2.48 -16.06 -11.95
CA ASN A 63 2.88 -16.19 -13.35
C ASN A 63 2.81 -14.80 -14.03
N GLY A 64 3.56 -14.60 -15.12
CA GLY A 64 3.73 -13.29 -15.79
C GLY A 64 2.45 -12.58 -16.26
N THR A 65 1.27 -13.20 -16.09
CA THR A 65 -0.05 -12.67 -16.44
C THR A 65 -0.85 -12.10 -15.26
N THR A 66 -0.43 -12.29 -14.00
CA THR A 66 -1.28 -12.00 -12.81
C THR A 66 -0.94 -10.68 -12.08
N CYS A 67 0.16 -10.00 -12.41
CA CYS A 67 0.62 -8.80 -11.67
C CYS A 67 0.32 -7.45 -12.36
N CYS A 68 -0.61 -7.40 -13.31
CA CYS A 68 -1.00 -6.15 -13.96
C CYS A 68 -2.08 -5.44 -13.13
N GLY A 69 -1.66 -4.56 -12.22
CA GLY A 69 -2.53 -3.67 -11.44
C GLY A 69 -3.17 -2.54 -12.25
N ASP A 70 -2.75 -2.35 -13.51
CA ASP A 70 -3.39 -1.37 -14.40
C ASP A 70 -4.57 -2.02 -15.10
N GLY A 71 -5.77 -1.47 -14.86
CA GLY A 71 -6.99 -1.77 -15.63
C GLY A 71 -6.93 -1.39 -17.12
N SER A 72 -5.74 -1.25 -17.69
CA SER A 72 -5.51 -1.03 -19.12
C SER A 72 -5.41 -2.38 -19.83
N SER A 73 -6.57 -2.97 -20.12
CA SER A 73 -6.71 -3.98 -21.18
C SER A 73 -6.63 -3.29 -22.55
N GLY A 74 -5.46 -2.78 -22.92
CA GLY A 74 -5.16 -2.27 -24.25
C GLY A 74 -4.22 -3.24 -24.97
N GLU A 75 -4.60 -3.70 -26.16
CA GLU A 75 -3.99 -4.81 -26.91
C GLU A 75 -2.51 -4.63 -27.34
N ASN A 76 -1.83 -3.55 -26.93
CA ASN A 76 -0.47 -3.23 -27.41
C ASN A 76 0.44 -2.64 -26.31
N GLN A 77 0.36 -3.15 -25.09
CA GLN A 77 1.37 -2.85 -24.07
C GLN A 77 1.85 -4.17 -23.45
N THR A 78 3.14 -4.45 -23.60
CA THR A 78 3.83 -5.56 -22.92
C THR A 78 3.90 -5.22 -21.44
N ASN A 79 2.77 -5.27 -20.74
CA ASN A 79 2.68 -5.12 -19.30
C ASN A 79 3.17 -6.43 -18.69
N SER A 80 4.48 -6.65 -18.77
CA SER A 80 5.09 -7.78 -18.10
C SER A 80 5.32 -7.40 -16.64
N CYS A 81 4.84 -8.26 -15.76
CA CYS A 81 5.19 -8.29 -14.34
C CYS A 81 6.71 -8.55 -14.09
N ASP A 82 7.51 -8.54 -15.15
CA ASP A 82 8.95 -8.61 -15.14
C ASP A 82 9.59 -7.31 -14.65
N ASP A 83 8.90 -6.18 -14.83
CA ASP A 83 9.42 -4.90 -14.35
C ASP A 83 9.31 -4.81 -12.82
N ILE A 84 10.43 -4.47 -12.19
CA ILE A 84 10.49 -4.22 -10.74
C ILE A 84 9.68 -2.95 -10.48
N PRO A 85 8.69 -2.98 -9.56
CA PRO A 85 7.93 -1.79 -9.22
C PRO A 85 8.86 -0.67 -8.75
N THR A 86 8.72 0.52 -9.33
CA THR A 86 9.45 1.74 -8.92
C THR A 86 8.83 2.41 -7.70
N ILE A 87 7.89 1.72 -7.04
CA ILE A 87 7.19 2.22 -5.85
C ILE A 87 8.17 2.53 -4.71
N ASP A 88 9.33 1.87 -4.66
CA ASP A 88 10.35 2.09 -3.62
C ASP A 88 10.91 3.52 -3.62
N LEU A 89 10.80 4.23 -4.75
CA LEU A 89 11.20 5.64 -4.90
C LEU A 89 10.12 6.64 -4.41
N ILE A 90 8.88 6.17 -4.22
CA ILE A 90 7.76 7.01 -3.76
C ILE A 90 7.81 7.08 -2.23
N PRO A 91 7.68 8.26 -1.59
CA PRO A 91 7.55 8.34 -0.13
C PRO A 91 6.49 7.39 0.43
N GLN A 92 6.81 6.70 1.52
CA GLN A 92 5.93 5.66 2.10
C GLN A 92 4.52 6.17 2.40
N TYR A 93 4.40 7.40 2.89
CA TYR A 93 3.11 8.04 3.17
C TYR A 93 2.22 8.10 1.91
N LEU A 94 2.77 8.49 0.76
CA LEU A 94 2.01 8.57 -0.49
C LEU A 94 1.58 7.19 -0.97
N ARG A 95 2.41 6.15 -0.78
CA ARG A 95 2.02 4.77 -1.09
C ARG A 95 0.85 4.29 -0.24
N PHE A 96 0.91 4.53 1.07
CA PHE A 96 -0.19 4.17 1.97
C PHE A 96 -1.46 4.97 1.70
N LEU A 97 -1.33 6.24 1.30
CA LEU A 97 -2.48 7.05 0.88
C LEU A 97 -3.12 6.48 -0.39
N GLN A 98 -2.31 6.12 -1.40
CA GLN A 98 -2.80 5.48 -2.62
C GLN A 98 -3.53 4.18 -2.32
N GLU A 99 -2.90 3.28 -1.55
CA GLU A 99 -3.50 2.01 -1.13
C GLU A 99 -4.82 2.23 -0.36
N TRP A 100 -4.84 3.21 0.56
CA TRP A 100 -6.05 3.56 1.30
C TRP A 100 -7.17 4.04 0.39
N VAL A 101 -6.88 4.90 -0.60
CA VAL A 101 -7.87 5.40 -1.57
C VAL A 101 -8.41 4.26 -2.42
N GLU A 102 -7.55 3.37 -2.93
CA GLU A 102 -7.94 2.21 -3.72
C GLU A 102 -8.87 1.27 -2.91
N HIS A 103 -8.47 0.93 -1.69
CA HIS A 103 -9.29 0.09 -0.80
C HIS A 103 -10.61 0.77 -0.40
N PHE A 104 -10.61 2.08 -0.17
CA PHE A 104 -11.81 2.84 0.14
C PHE A 104 -12.77 2.84 -1.04
N CYS A 105 -12.30 3.15 -2.26
CA CYS A 105 -13.12 3.19 -3.46
C CYS A 105 -13.77 1.83 -3.76
N LYS A 106 -13.02 0.73 -3.62
CA LYS A 106 -13.56 -0.63 -3.80
C LYS A 106 -14.70 -0.93 -2.83
N GLN A 107 -14.47 -0.73 -1.52
CA GLN A 107 -15.48 -0.96 -0.50
C GLN A 107 -16.67 -0.01 -0.64
N ARG A 108 -16.42 1.25 -1.00
CA ARG A 108 -17.49 2.22 -1.24
C ARG A 108 -18.39 1.76 -2.39
N GLN A 109 -17.82 1.24 -3.47
CA GLN A 109 -18.59 0.71 -4.59
C GLN A 109 -19.50 -0.45 -4.17
N GLU A 110 -18.98 -1.40 -3.40
CA GLU A 110 -19.75 -2.54 -2.86
C GLU A 110 -20.91 -2.07 -1.99
N ASN A 111 -20.65 -1.14 -1.05
CA ASN A 111 -21.70 -0.61 -0.18
C ASN A 111 -22.74 0.23 -0.96
N VAL A 112 -22.32 1.01 -1.95
CA VAL A 112 -23.25 1.77 -2.83
C VAL A 112 -24.12 0.81 -3.63
N ASN A 113 -23.56 -0.27 -4.17
CA ASN A 113 -24.33 -1.28 -4.90
C ASN A 113 -25.41 -1.91 -3.98
N ALA A 114 -25.05 -2.24 -2.74
CA ALA A 114 -26.01 -2.76 -1.76
C ALA A 114 -27.15 -1.76 -1.46
N VAL A 115 -26.84 -0.45 -1.35
CA VAL A 115 -27.86 0.60 -1.19
C VAL A 115 -28.75 0.68 -2.43
N ILE A 116 -28.17 0.70 -3.63
CA ILE A 116 -28.92 0.77 -4.89
C ILE A 116 -29.89 -0.40 -4.99
N GLU A 117 -29.44 -1.63 -4.73
CA GLU A 117 -30.26 -2.83 -4.80
C GLU A 117 -31.44 -2.78 -3.83
N ASN A 118 -31.18 -2.45 -2.56
CA ASN A 118 -32.20 -2.43 -1.51
C ASN A 118 -33.16 -1.23 -1.60
N CYS A 119 -32.75 -0.14 -2.25
CA CYS A 119 -33.57 1.05 -2.44
C CYS A 119 -34.22 1.14 -3.84
N LYS A 120 -33.92 0.21 -4.76
CA LYS A 120 -34.39 0.25 -6.16
C LYS A 120 -35.92 0.32 -6.25
N SER A 121 -36.61 -0.53 -5.50
CA SER A 121 -38.08 -0.59 -5.51
C SER A 121 -38.74 0.66 -4.93
N CYS A 122 -38.06 1.42 -4.06
CA CYS A 122 -38.55 2.68 -3.51
C CYS A 122 -38.53 3.78 -4.57
N LYS A 123 -37.54 3.74 -5.47
CA LYS A 123 -37.44 4.66 -6.61
C LYS A 123 -38.53 4.37 -7.65
N GLU A 124 -38.81 3.10 -7.91
CA GLU A 124 -39.84 2.65 -8.85
C GLU A 124 -41.27 2.93 -8.35
N SER A 125 -41.47 3.01 -7.03
CA SER A 125 -42.75 3.35 -6.39
C SER A 125 -43.09 4.85 -6.40
N GLY A 126 -42.59 5.61 -7.38
CA GLY A 126 -42.87 7.05 -7.52
C GLY A 126 -42.37 7.91 -6.35
N GLY A 127 -41.35 7.47 -5.60
CA GLY A 127 -40.81 8.16 -4.44
C GLY A 127 -41.61 7.96 -3.14
N THR A 128 -42.74 7.23 -3.17
CA THR A 128 -43.42 6.81 -1.94
C THR A 128 -42.69 5.65 -1.27
N CYS A 129 -41.82 6.00 -0.33
CA CYS A 129 -41.04 5.05 0.47
C CYS A 129 -41.93 4.46 1.59
N ASN A 130 -42.77 3.48 1.24
CA ASN A 130 -43.72 2.80 2.14
C ASN A 130 -43.42 1.29 2.27
N GLY A 131 -43.90 0.67 3.35
CA GLY A 131 -43.80 -0.79 3.58
C GLY A 131 -42.37 -1.31 3.72
N ASP A 132 -42.13 -2.55 3.26
CA ASP A 132 -40.85 -3.26 3.38
C ASP A 132 -39.68 -2.55 2.69
N CYS A 133 -39.95 -1.80 1.61
CA CYS A 133 -38.92 -1.03 0.94
C CYS A 133 -38.34 0.07 1.84
N LYS A 134 -39.19 0.74 2.62
CA LYS A 134 -38.76 1.76 3.59
C LYS A 134 -37.79 1.18 4.61
N THR A 135 -38.10 0.00 5.12
CA THR A 135 -37.29 -0.65 6.15
C THR A 135 -35.95 -1.12 5.58
N LYS A 136 -35.94 -1.84 4.46
CA LYS A 136 -34.70 -2.37 3.86
C LYS A 136 -33.79 -1.26 3.33
N CYS A 137 -34.36 -0.28 2.63
CA CYS A 137 -33.60 0.87 2.13
C CYS A 137 -33.00 1.70 3.27
N LYS A 138 -33.78 1.94 4.34
CA LYS A 138 -33.27 2.67 5.51
C LYS A 138 -32.10 1.93 6.18
N VAL A 139 -32.22 0.62 6.39
CA VAL A 139 -31.14 -0.19 6.97
C VAL A 139 -29.87 -0.12 6.12
N ALA A 140 -30.00 -0.24 4.79
CA ALA A 140 -28.86 -0.13 3.88
C ALA A 140 -28.22 1.27 3.90
N CYS A 141 -29.03 2.33 3.91
CA CYS A 141 -28.56 3.71 4.01
C CYS A 141 -27.85 4.00 5.35
N ASP A 142 -28.40 3.49 6.46
CA ASP A 142 -27.81 3.65 7.80
C ASP A 142 -26.46 2.91 7.90
N ALA A 143 -26.38 1.71 7.32
CA ALA A 143 -25.12 0.96 7.22
C ALA A 143 -24.07 1.70 6.39
N TYR A 144 -24.46 2.23 5.22
CA TYR A 144 -23.56 3.03 4.38
C TYR A 144 -23.10 4.30 5.09
N LYS A 145 -24.00 5.01 5.78
CA LYS A 145 -23.65 6.20 6.57
C LYS A 145 -22.64 5.85 7.65
N LYS A 146 -22.85 4.76 8.38
CA LYS A 146 -21.91 4.29 9.41
C LYS A 146 -20.53 3.99 8.81
N PHE A 147 -20.48 3.30 7.66
CA PHE A 147 -19.24 3.04 6.93
C PHE A 147 -18.49 4.33 6.57
N ILE A 148 -19.20 5.35 6.05
CA ILE A 148 -18.56 6.62 5.68
C ILE A 148 -18.01 7.35 6.91
N GLU A 149 -18.74 7.39 8.02
CA GLU A 149 -18.25 8.02 9.25
C GLU A 149 -17.00 7.33 9.81
N GLU A 150 -16.99 6.00 9.84
CA GLU A 150 -15.81 5.22 10.26
C GLU A 150 -14.59 5.52 9.37
N ARG A 151 -14.79 5.60 8.05
CA ARG A 151 -13.72 5.93 7.10
C ARG A 151 -13.25 7.38 7.21
N ARG A 152 -14.14 8.33 7.50
CA ARG A 152 -13.79 9.73 7.76
C ARG A 152 -12.87 9.86 8.97
N THR A 153 -13.23 9.22 10.10
CA THR A 153 -12.39 9.23 11.30
C THR A 153 -11.02 8.60 11.05
N ALA A 154 -10.96 7.51 10.27
CA ALA A 154 -9.69 6.90 9.88
C ALA A 154 -8.83 7.85 9.01
N ALA A 155 -9.44 8.56 8.06
CA ALA A 155 -8.74 9.53 7.23
C ALA A 155 -8.17 10.71 8.05
N GLU A 156 -8.96 11.25 8.98
CA GLU A 156 -8.54 12.32 9.90
C GLU A 156 -7.35 11.88 10.76
N GLY A 157 -7.40 10.68 11.35
CA GLY A 157 -6.28 10.12 12.12
C GLY A 157 -5.03 9.89 11.27
N THR A 158 -5.18 9.58 9.98
CA THR A 158 -4.05 9.39 9.06
C THR A 158 -3.41 10.73 8.71
N ALA A 159 -4.22 11.76 8.46
CA ALA A 159 -3.78 13.12 8.14
C ALA A 159 -3.03 13.81 9.30
N GLU A 160 -3.37 13.48 10.55
CA GLU A 160 -2.72 14.02 11.75
C GLU A 160 -1.50 13.22 12.22
N SER A 161 -1.22 12.07 11.59
CA SER A 161 -0.15 11.17 12.02
C SER A 161 1.25 11.79 11.84
N SER A 162 2.20 11.40 12.70
CA SER A 162 3.58 11.92 12.65
C SER A 162 4.31 11.57 11.34
N TRP A 163 3.80 10.60 10.57
CA TRP A 163 4.34 10.16 9.28
C TRP A 163 4.07 11.17 8.16
N VAL A 164 3.11 12.09 8.33
CA VAL A 164 2.80 13.17 7.38
C VAL A 164 3.77 14.34 7.51
N LYS A 165 4.44 14.49 8.66
CA LYS A 165 5.26 15.66 9.01
C LYS A 165 6.76 15.45 8.78
N ARG A 166 7.16 14.40 8.05
CA ARG A 166 8.56 14.02 7.87
C ARG A 166 9.03 14.24 6.45
#